data_AF-A0AAV9I2I6-F1
#
_entry.id   AF-A0AAV9I2I6-F1
#
_cell.length_a   1.000
_cell.length_b   1.000
_cell.length_c   1.000
_cell.angle_alpha   90.00
_cell.angle_beta   90.00
_cell.angle_gamma   90.00
#
_symmetry.space_group_name_H-M   'P 1'
#
loop_
_entity.id
_entity.type
_entity.pdbx_description
1 polymer ?
#
loop_
_entity_poly.entity_id
_entity_poly.type
_entity_poly.pdbx_seq_one_letter_code
_entity_poly.pdbx_strand_id
1 'polypeptide(L)'
;MSSPKPEEKPHDEPAGIEQPQGDDANDEEEISAMKRRVAEMEAEAAKLREMQASLDQARHDLTDDKEDVDSRSIFVGNVDYSTSPEELQAHFQSCGSINRVTILLDKFTGQPKG
;
A
#
# COMPACT_ATOMS: atom_id res chain seq x y z
N MET A 1 -14.92 62.59 -39.99
CA MET A 1 -16.17 62.72 -39.20
C MET A 1 -15.76 62.55 -37.74
N SER A 2 -15.14 63.58 -37.15
CA SER A 2 -15.78 64.62 -36.33
C SER A 2 -16.56 64.04 -35.15
N SER A 3 -15.90 63.99 -34.00
CA SER A 3 -16.54 63.90 -32.68
C SER A 3 -17.33 65.18 -32.38
N PRO A 4 -18.28 65.14 -31.44
CA PRO A 4 -17.97 65.72 -30.12
C PRO A 4 -18.57 64.95 -28.91
N LYS A 5 -17.88 65.06 -27.76
CA LYS A 5 -18.37 64.98 -26.35
C LYS A 5 -18.66 66.45 -25.89
N PRO A 6 -19.30 66.82 -24.74
CA PRO A 6 -19.69 66.09 -23.51
C PRO A 6 -21.15 66.42 -23.04
N GLU A 7 -21.68 65.89 -21.91
CA GLU A 7 -21.73 66.60 -20.61
C GLU A 7 -22.37 65.72 -19.49
N GLU A 8 -21.85 65.90 -18.27
CA GLU A 8 -22.13 65.36 -16.91
C GLU A 8 -23.51 65.78 -16.33
N LYS A 9 -24.21 65.15 -15.35
CA LYS A 9 -23.96 64.72 -13.92
C LYS A 9 -25.37 64.42 -13.26
N PRO A 10 -25.58 64.18 -11.93
CA PRO A 10 -25.08 63.20 -10.92
C PRO A 10 -26.25 62.53 -10.09
N HIS A 11 -25.93 61.93 -8.92
CA HIS A 11 -26.79 61.48 -7.79
C HIS A 11 -27.50 60.10 -7.94
N ASP A 12 -27.56 59.19 -6.98
CA ASP A 12 -27.10 59.06 -5.58
C ASP A 12 -27.20 57.55 -5.21
N GLU A 13 -26.51 57.10 -4.17
CA GLU A 13 -26.43 55.74 -3.57
C GLU A 13 -27.81 55.10 -3.18
N PRO A 14 -27.93 53.84 -2.67
CA PRO A 14 -26.90 53.01 -2.01
C PRO A 14 -26.85 51.52 -2.39
N ALA A 15 -25.78 50.90 -1.87
CA ALA A 15 -25.52 49.48 -1.80
C ALA A 15 -26.75 48.64 -1.37
N GLY A 16 -27.29 47.86 -2.31
CA GLY A 16 -28.07 46.67 -1.99
C GLY A 16 -27.12 45.48 -1.88
N ILE A 17 -26.55 45.26 -0.70
CA ILE A 17 -26.04 43.94 -0.34
C ILE A 17 -27.28 43.04 -0.35
N GLU A 18 -27.49 42.29 -1.41
CA GLU A 18 -28.45 41.18 -1.42
C GLU A 18 -27.95 40.17 -0.39
N GLN A 19 -28.53 40.26 0.80
CA GLN A 19 -28.46 39.22 1.80
C GLN A 19 -29.16 37.99 1.21
N PRO A 20 -28.51 36.82 1.08
CA PRO A 20 -29.26 35.58 0.93
C PRO A 20 -29.84 35.28 2.32
N GLN A 21 -31.12 35.58 2.50
CA GLN A 21 -31.89 35.15 3.67
C GLN A 21 -32.86 34.07 3.23
N GLY A 22 -32.71 32.88 3.83
CA GLY A 22 -33.74 31.87 3.94
C GLY A 22 -33.50 30.61 3.10
N ASP A 23 -32.78 29.63 3.68
CA ASP A 23 -33.33 28.30 3.97
C ASP A 23 -32.34 27.48 4.84
N ASP A 24 -31.81 28.10 5.91
CA ASP A 24 -30.82 27.53 6.86
C ASP A 24 -31.22 26.18 7.52
N ALA A 25 -32.49 25.77 7.46
CA ALA A 25 -32.97 24.54 8.09
C ALA A 25 -32.86 23.29 7.19
N ASN A 26 -32.86 23.45 5.87
CA ASN A 26 -32.77 22.33 4.93
C ASN A 26 -31.29 21.93 4.70
N ASP A 27 -30.39 22.91 4.73
CA ASP A 27 -28.95 22.68 4.68
C ASP A 27 -28.43 21.94 5.92
N GLU A 28 -29.02 22.16 7.10
CA GLU A 28 -28.61 21.47 8.33
C GLU A 28 -28.83 19.96 8.28
N GLU A 29 -29.94 19.50 7.69
CA GLU A 29 -30.26 18.09 7.54
C GLU A 29 -29.39 17.43 6.46
N GLU A 30 -29.17 18.12 5.33
CA GLU A 30 -28.26 17.69 4.24
C GLU A 30 -26.79 17.61 4.72
N ILE A 31 -26.32 18.60 5.50
CA ILE A 31 -24.97 18.64 6.09
C ILE A 31 -24.83 17.53 7.14
N SER A 32 -25.86 17.26 7.94
CA SER A 32 -25.88 16.15 8.90
C SER A 32 -25.78 14.79 8.20
N ALA A 33 -26.53 14.61 7.11
CA ALA A 33 -26.48 13.40 6.28
C ALA A 33 -25.10 13.22 5.61
N MET A 34 -24.49 14.30 5.12
CA MET A 34 -23.15 14.27 4.53
C MET A 34 -22.07 13.99 5.58
N LYS A 35 -22.15 14.61 6.76
CA LYS A 35 -21.24 14.34 7.89
C LYS A 35 -21.31 12.88 8.35
N ARG A 36 -22.49 12.28 8.38
CA ARG A 36 -22.66 10.86 8.71
C ARG A 36 -21.97 9.95 7.68
N ARG A 37 -22.13 10.24 6.39
CA ARG A 37 -21.45 9.49 5.31
C ARG A 37 -19.93 9.63 5.38
N VAL A 38 -19.42 10.82 5.71
CA VAL A 38 -17.99 11.06 5.90
C VAL A 38 -17.47 10.31 7.13
N ALA A 39 -18.18 10.35 8.26
CA ALA A 39 -17.79 9.63 9.47
C ALA A 39 -17.78 8.10 9.28
N GLU A 40 -18.75 7.55 8.54
CA GLU A 40 -18.79 6.13 8.19
C GLU A 40 -17.62 5.77 7.26
N MET A 41 -17.31 6.60 6.26
CA MET A 41 -16.15 6.41 5.38
C MET A 41 -14.81 6.55 6.11
N GLU A 42 -14.68 7.49 7.04
CA GLU A 42 -13.48 7.66 7.87
C GLU A 42 -13.26 6.46 8.80
N ALA A 43 -14.32 5.91 9.40
CA ALA A 43 -14.25 4.70 10.21
C ALA A 43 -13.84 3.47 9.38
N GLU A 44 -14.41 3.32 8.18
CA GLU A 44 -14.02 2.26 7.23
C GLU A 44 -12.56 2.42 6.77
N ALA A 45 -12.13 3.66 6.48
CA ALA A 45 -10.75 3.96 6.07
C ALA A 45 -9.75 3.70 7.21
N ALA A 46 -10.11 4.03 8.46
CA ALA A 46 -9.27 3.75 9.63
C ALA A 46 -9.06 2.24 9.81
N LYS A 47 -10.13 1.45 9.68
CA LYS A 47 -10.08 -0.01 9.75
C LYS A 47 -9.24 -0.62 8.61
N LEU A 48 -9.41 -0.09 7.39
CA LEU A 48 -8.63 -0.55 6.24
C LEU A 48 -7.13 -0.22 6.42
N ARG A 49 -6.81 0.95 6.97
CA ARG A 49 -5.43 1.35 7.27
C ARG A 49 -4.76 0.46 8.32
N GLU A 50 -5.50 0.08 9.36
CA GLU A 50 -5.02 -0.84 10.40
C GLU A 50 -4.77 -2.25 9.83
N MET A 51 -5.70 -2.75 9.01
CA MET A 51 -5.52 -4.02 8.30
C MET A 51 -4.30 -3.97 7.37
N GLN A 52 -4.09 -2.85 6.68
CA GLN A 52 -2.95 -2.71 5.79
C GLN A 52 -1.62 -2.61 6.55
N ALA A 53 -1.59 -1.93 7.70
CA ALA A 53 -0.41 -1.86 8.56
C ALA A 53 -0.04 -3.24 9.14
N SER A 54 -1.01 -4.03 9.59
CA SER A 54 -0.74 -5.40 10.08
C SER A 54 -0.22 -6.33 8.98
N LEU A 55 -0.75 -6.24 7.76
CA LEU A 55 -0.25 -7.00 6.62
C LEU A 55 1.16 -6.56 6.21
N ASP A 56 1.46 -5.26 6.25
CA ASP A 56 2.79 -4.73 5.93
C ASP A 56 3.84 -5.18 6.95
N GLN A 57 3.49 -5.15 8.24
CA GLN A 57 4.34 -5.69 9.30
C GLN A 57 4.61 -7.18 9.11
N ALA A 58 3.57 -7.99 8.91
CA ALA A 58 3.75 -9.44 8.68
C ALA A 58 4.58 -9.73 7.42
N ARG A 59 4.47 -8.90 6.38
CA ARG A 59 5.32 -9.01 5.19
C ARG A 59 6.78 -8.65 5.51
N HIS A 60 7.01 -7.64 6.33
CA HIS A 60 8.34 -7.22 6.73
C HIS A 60 9.06 -8.30 7.55
N ASP A 61 8.37 -8.90 8.53
CA ASP A 61 8.88 -10.03 9.32
C ASP A 61 9.28 -11.20 8.39
N LEU A 62 8.39 -11.58 7.45
CA LEU A 62 8.67 -12.64 6.47
C LEU A 62 9.85 -12.32 5.54
N THR A 63 10.08 -11.05 5.19
CA THR A 63 11.23 -10.66 4.37
C THR A 63 12.53 -10.73 5.16
N ASP A 64 12.54 -10.26 6.41
CA ASP A 64 13.73 -10.28 7.28
C ASP A 64 14.14 -11.72 7.58
N ASP A 65 13.17 -12.59 7.90
CA ASP A 65 13.38 -14.04 8.05
C ASP A 65 13.99 -14.67 6.78
N LYS A 66 13.51 -14.27 5.61
CA LYS A 66 14.00 -14.81 4.33
C LYS A 66 15.43 -14.34 4.04
N GLU A 67 15.75 -13.07 4.29
CA GLU A 67 17.10 -12.53 4.08
C GLU A 67 18.11 -13.15 5.06
N ASP A 68 17.73 -13.34 6.33
CA ASP A 68 18.57 -14.01 7.32
C ASP A 68 18.78 -15.50 6.98
N VAL A 69 17.75 -16.18 6.47
CA VAL A 69 17.88 -17.55 5.95
C VAL A 69 18.79 -17.60 4.71
N ASP A 70 18.60 -16.71 3.75
CA ASP A 70 19.38 -16.68 2.51
C ASP A 70 20.87 -16.35 2.80
N SER A 71 21.16 -15.47 3.76
CA SER A 71 22.52 -15.09 4.16
C SER A 71 23.33 -16.24 4.79
N ARG A 72 22.65 -17.18 5.46
CA ARG A 72 23.25 -18.36 6.10
C ARG A 72 23.18 -19.61 5.21
N SER A 73 22.60 -19.50 4.03
CA SER A 73 22.45 -20.60 3.08
C SER A 73 23.59 -20.62 2.06
N ILE A 74 24.00 -21.82 1.65
CA ILE A 74 25.01 -22.02 0.60
C ILE A 74 24.41 -22.76 -0.59
N PHE A 75 24.88 -22.45 -1.80
CA PHE A 75 24.56 -23.21 -3.01
C PHE A 75 25.67 -24.22 -3.29
N VAL A 76 25.28 -25.48 -3.50
CA VAL A 76 26.18 -26.56 -3.91
C VAL A 76 25.71 -27.04 -5.27
N GLY A 77 26.58 -26.99 -6.27
CA GLY A 77 26.30 -27.48 -7.62
C GLY A 77 27.26 -28.60 -8.02
N ASN A 78 27.00 -29.20 -9.19
CA ASN A 78 27.76 -30.34 -9.70
C ASN A 78 27.70 -31.56 -8.76
N VAL A 79 26.58 -31.73 -8.06
CA VAL A 79 26.31 -32.89 -7.22
C VAL A 79 25.75 -34.02 -8.11
N ASP A 80 26.00 -35.26 -7.72
CA ASP A 80 25.48 -36.40 -8.45
C ASP A 80 23.95 -36.48 -8.32
N TYR A 81 23.25 -36.84 -9.40
CA TYR A 81 21.79 -36.93 -9.45
C TYR A 81 21.19 -37.98 -8.49
N SER A 82 21.99 -38.96 -8.05
CA SER A 82 21.58 -39.95 -7.05
C SER A 82 21.80 -39.49 -5.60
N THR A 83 22.40 -38.31 -5.41
CA THR A 83 22.70 -37.80 -4.07
C THR A 83 21.43 -37.46 -3.31
N SER A 84 21.35 -38.02 -2.11
CA SER A 84 20.24 -37.82 -1.18
C SER A 84 20.49 -36.64 -0.23
N PRO A 85 19.43 -36.02 0.33
CA PRO A 85 19.58 -34.99 1.37
C PRO A 85 20.37 -35.48 2.59
N GLU A 86 20.21 -36.75 2.96
CA GLU A 86 20.90 -37.38 4.09
C GLU A 86 22.41 -37.44 3.87
N GLU A 87 22.86 -37.77 2.66
CA GLU A 87 24.28 -37.78 2.30
C GLU A 87 24.89 -36.37 2.37
N LEU A 88 24.18 -35.35 1.87
CA LEU A 88 24.62 -33.95 1.98
C LEU A 88 24.72 -33.53 3.45
N GLN A 89 23.72 -33.89 4.26
CA GLN A 89 23.73 -33.57 5.67
C GLN A 89 24.91 -34.23 6.41
N ALA A 90 25.16 -35.52 6.14
CA ALA A 90 26.28 -36.26 6.72
C ALA A 90 27.63 -35.68 6.28
N HIS A 91 27.76 -35.26 5.02
CA HIS A 91 28.97 -34.67 4.47
C HIS A 91 29.31 -33.33 5.15
N PHE A 92 28.32 -32.45 5.29
CA PHE A 92 28.50 -31.12 5.88
C PHE A 92 28.36 -31.08 7.41
N GLN A 93 28.12 -32.22 8.08
CA GLN A 93 27.89 -32.25 9.54
C GLN A 93 29.04 -31.62 10.34
N SER A 94 30.27 -31.75 9.83
CA SER A 94 31.46 -31.24 10.50
C SER A 94 31.59 -29.71 10.43
N CYS A 95 30.90 -29.08 9.48
CA CYS A 95 30.88 -27.63 9.31
C CYS A 95 29.93 -26.94 10.30
N GLY A 96 28.96 -27.67 10.87
CA GLY A 96 28.03 -27.15 11.88
C GLY A 96 26.64 -27.76 11.78
N SER A 97 25.70 -27.18 12.53
CA SER A 97 24.30 -27.59 12.51
C SER A 97 23.61 -27.17 11.21
N ILE A 98 23.00 -28.14 10.53
CA ILE A 98 22.28 -27.93 9.27
C ILE A 98 20.78 -27.85 9.57
N ASN A 99 20.18 -26.69 9.31
CA ASN A 99 18.74 -26.46 9.55
C ASN A 99 17.84 -27.07 8.47
N ARG A 100 18.28 -27.02 7.20
CA ARG A 100 17.48 -27.48 6.06
C ARG A 100 18.38 -27.82 4.87
N VAL A 101 18.00 -28.86 4.12
CA VAL A 101 18.58 -29.21 2.81
C VAL A 101 17.43 -29.20 1.78
N THR A 102 17.65 -28.60 0.61
CA THR A 102 16.64 -28.57 -0.48
C THR A 102 17.32 -28.87 -1.80
N ILE A 103 16.92 -29.95 -2.47
CA ILE A 103 17.43 -30.34 -3.80
C ILE A 103 16.49 -29.75 -4.86
N LEU A 104 17.04 -28.88 -5.72
CA LEU A 104 16.29 -28.29 -6.83
C LEU A 104 16.08 -29.33 -7.94
N LEU A 105 14.81 -29.63 -8.22
CA LEU A 105 14.40 -30.50 -9.32
C LEU A 105 14.06 -29.66 -10.56
N ASP A 106 14.44 -30.14 -11.74
CA ASP A 106 14.01 -29.59 -13.01
C ASP A 106 12.50 -29.77 -13.18
N LYS A 107 11.81 -28.70 -13.59
CA LYS A 107 10.34 -28.65 -13.64
C LYS A 107 9.74 -29.55 -14.73
N PHE A 108 10.52 -29.93 -15.74
CA PHE A 108 10.06 -30.72 -16.88
C PHE A 108 10.43 -32.19 -16.75
N THR A 109 11.62 -32.48 -16.21
CA THR A 109 12.11 -33.86 -16.08
C THR A 109 11.95 -34.44 -14.67
N GLY A 110 11.72 -33.59 -13.66
CA GLY A 110 11.69 -33.99 -12.25
C GLY A 110 13.05 -34.42 -11.70
N GLN A 111 14.12 -34.36 -12.50
CA GLN A 111 15.46 -34.75 -12.09
C GLN A 111 16.19 -33.60 -11.38
N PRO A 112 17.07 -33.87 -10.40
CA PRO A 112 17.92 -32.86 -9.78
C PRO A 112 18.70 -32.02 -10.81
N LYS A 113 19.02 -30.76 -10.53
CA LYS A 113 19.71 -29.90 -11.52
C LYS A 113 21.25 -30.01 -11.54
N GLY A 114 21.81 -30.97 -10.81
CA GLY A 114 23.26 -31.15 -10.65
C GLY A 114 23.77 -30.42 -9.42
#